data_AF-A0A678NNZ4-F1
#
_entry.id   AF-A0A678NNZ4-F1
#
_cell.length_a   1.000
_cell.length_b   1.000
_cell.length_c   1.000
_cell.angle_alpha   90.00
_cell.angle_beta   90.00
_cell.angle_gamma   90.00
#
_symmetry.space_group_name_H-M   'P 1'
#
loop_
_entity.id
_entity.type
_entity.pdbx_description
1 polymer ?
#
loop_
_entity_poly.entity_id
_entity_poly.type
_entity_poly.pdbx_seq_one_letter_code
_entity_poly.pdbx_strand_id
1 'polypeptide(L)'
;LHLQQNIDIPDISLPIHPTVAQVIKMCADEGTRPKVADFGDRVEDSNLLNQLQNGVARWIREIQKVTKLDRDPSSGTALQEISFWLNLERALLKIQDKRESLEVALTLDVLKHGKRFHATVSFDTDTGLKQALATVNDYAPLMKDFPLNDLLAATELEKIRSAVQAIFNHLRKIRSTKYPIQRALRLVEAISRDLSSQILKVLGTRRLMHIAFDEFEKVMSQCFDVFVTWDDEYEKLQGLLRDIVKKKRDGQLKMVWRVSPAHKKLQTRMEQMRKFRRQHEQLRTVIVRVLRPTVVKTTTPADGDTADLKPEMDAADLNAIEEVNPAYENVKEVDC
;
A
#
# COMPACT_ATOMS: atom_id res chain seq x y z
N LEU A 1 14.01 4.63 11.84
CA LEU A 1 14.36 4.14 10.49
C LEU A 1 14.33 2.61 10.49
N HIS A 2 13.16 2.01 10.27
CA HIS A 2 13.10 0.59 9.92
C HIS A 2 13.47 0.48 8.45
N LEU A 3 14.52 -0.28 8.16
CA LEU A 3 15.02 -0.52 6.82
C LEU A 3 13.85 -0.77 5.87
N GLN A 4 13.88 -0.06 4.75
CA GLN A 4 13.24 -0.44 3.50
C GLN A 4 13.80 -1.81 3.09
N GLN A 5 13.38 -2.88 3.78
CA GLN A 5 13.64 -4.24 3.34
C GLN A 5 12.85 -4.41 2.06
N ASN A 6 13.51 -4.08 0.94
CA ASN A 6 13.20 -4.69 -0.34
C ASN A 6 13.17 -6.19 -0.07
N ILE A 7 11.98 -6.77 -0.19
CA ILE A 7 11.70 -8.15 0.20
C ILE A 7 12.33 -9.03 -0.87
N ASP A 8 13.60 -9.38 -0.67
CA ASP A 8 14.26 -10.42 -1.45
C ASP A 8 13.68 -11.76 -1.01
N ILE A 9 12.80 -12.30 -1.86
CA ILE A 9 12.38 -13.69 -1.74
C ILE A 9 13.62 -14.54 -2.01
N PRO A 10 13.97 -15.47 -1.11
CA PRO A 10 15.20 -16.24 -1.23
C PRO A 10 15.19 -17.03 -2.54
N ASP A 11 16.24 -16.83 -3.34
CA ASP A 11 16.38 -17.52 -4.61
C ASP A 11 16.74 -18.99 -4.36
N ILE A 12 15.82 -19.91 -4.66
CA ILE A 12 16.03 -21.33 -4.38
C ILE A 12 16.99 -21.92 -5.40
N SER A 13 18.06 -22.57 -4.93
CA SER A 13 18.86 -23.51 -5.73
C SER A 13 18.47 -24.95 -5.39
N LEU A 14 18.27 -25.77 -6.42
CA LEU A 14 18.06 -27.21 -6.28
C LEU A 14 19.38 -27.88 -6.65
N PRO A 15 20.28 -28.14 -5.69
CA PRO A 15 21.57 -28.77 -5.99
C PRO A 15 21.33 -30.19 -6.48
N ILE A 16 21.85 -30.50 -7.67
CA ILE A 16 21.75 -31.81 -8.31
C ILE A 16 22.99 -32.63 -7.95
N HIS A 17 22.81 -33.95 -7.87
CA HIS A 17 23.91 -34.86 -7.58
C HIS A 17 24.93 -34.89 -8.73
N PRO A 18 26.25 -34.82 -8.47
CA PRO A 18 27.27 -34.78 -9.52
C PRO A 18 27.17 -35.93 -10.54
N THR A 19 26.84 -37.13 -10.08
CA THR A 19 26.64 -38.30 -10.96
C THR A 19 25.49 -38.10 -11.95
N VAL A 20 24.39 -37.50 -11.51
CA VAL A 20 23.24 -37.21 -12.39
C VAL A 20 23.61 -36.14 -13.40
N ALA A 21 24.30 -35.07 -12.97
CA ALA A 21 24.78 -34.02 -13.85
C ALA A 21 25.79 -34.55 -14.89
N GLN A 22 26.66 -35.49 -14.50
CA GLN A 22 27.62 -36.12 -15.40
C GLN A 22 26.94 -36.98 -16.46
N VAL A 23 25.95 -37.80 -16.08
CA VAL A 23 25.18 -38.63 -17.02
C VAL A 23 24.42 -37.75 -18.01
N ILE A 24 23.79 -36.67 -17.54
CA ILE A 24 23.08 -35.72 -18.41
C ILE A 24 24.04 -35.07 -19.40
N LYS A 25 25.25 -34.69 -18.96
CA LYS A 25 26.27 -34.11 -19.83
C LYS A 25 26.72 -35.10 -20.90
N MET A 26 26.97 -36.36 -20.53
CA MET A 26 27.35 -37.41 -21.49
C MET A 26 26.25 -37.64 -22.54
N CYS A 27 24.99 -37.76 -22.13
CA CYS A 27 23.88 -37.90 -23.07
C CYS A 27 23.70 -36.66 -23.96
N ALA A 28 23.93 -35.46 -23.42
CA ALA A 28 23.89 -34.22 -24.20
C ALA A 28 25.01 -34.16 -25.25
N ASP A 29 26.22 -34.60 -24.91
CA ASP A 29 27.36 -34.69 -25.83
C ASP A 29 27.12 -35.74 -26.94
N GLU A 30 26.37 -36.81 -26.63
CA GLU A 30 25.95 -37.85 -27.59
C GLU A 30 24.67 -37.50 -28.37
N GLY A 31 24.02 -36.36 -28.07
CA GLY A 31 22.75 -35.95 -28.69
C GLY A 31 21.55 -36.83 -28.33
N THR A 32 21.66 -37.66 -27.28
CA THR A 32 20.61 -38.58 -26.82
C THR A 32 19.89 -38.02 -25.60
N ARG A 33 18.60 -38.36 -25.43
CA ARG A 33 17.87 -37.99 -24.20
C ARG A 33 18.29 -38.91 -23.06
N PRO A 34 18.65 -38.38 -21.87
CA PRO A 34 19.01 -39.20 -20.71
C PRO A 34 17.85 -40.12 -20.33
N LYS A 35 18.17 -41.39 -20.10
CA LYS A 35 17.24 -42.42 -19.63
C LYS A 35 17.77 -43.04 -18.33
N VAL A 36 16.86 -43.65 -17.58
CA VAL A 36 17.21 -44.38 -16.35
C VAL A 36 18.19 -45.53 -16.64
N ALA A 37 18.14 -46.11 -17.84
CA ALA A 37 19.06 -47.17 -18.27
C ALA A 37 20.53 -46.72 -18.36
N ASP A 38 20.80 -45.43 -18.59
CA ASP A 38 22.16 -44.90 -18.77
C ASP A 38 22.96 -44.87 -17.45
N PHE A 39 22.28 -45.07 -16.33
CA PHE A 39 22.89 -45.24 -15.01
C PHE A 39 23.36 -46.69 -14.74
N GLY A 40 22.94 -47.68 -15.55
CA GLY A 40 23.34 -49.08 -15.40
C GLY A 40 23.12 -49.64 -13.98
N ASP A 41 24.09 -50.40 -13.48
CA ASP A 41 24.05 -51.00 -12.13
C ASP A 41 24.04 -49.96 -11.00
N ARG A 42 24.37 -48.69 -11.29
CA ARG A 42 24.38 -47.61 -10.29
C ARG A 42 22.97 -47.24 -9.82
N VAL A 43 21.93 -47.62 -10.57
CA VAL A 43 20.52 -47.44 -10.15
C VAL A 43 20.17 -48.32 -8.96
N GLU A 44 20.88 -49.44 -8.77
CA GLU A 44 20.66 -50.36 -7.65
C GLU A 44 21.56 -50.05 -6.45
N ASP A 45 22.54 -49.14 -6.61
CA ASP A 45 23.42 -48.73 -5.52
C ASP A 45 22.64 -47.99 -4.43
N SER A 46 22.52 -48.65 -3.28
CA SER A 46 21.84 -48.12 -2.11
C SER A 46 22.47 -46.82 -1.59
N ASN A 47 23.77 -46.60 -1.78
CA ASN A 47 24.43 -45.36 -1.37
C ASN A 47 24.00 -44.18 -2.25
N LEU A 48 24.03 -44.34 -3.58
CA LEU A 48 23.55 -43.32 -4.52
C LEU A 48 22.08 -42.99 -4.26
N LEU A 49 21.22 -44.00 -4.15
CA LEU A 49 19.80 -43.79 -3.90
C LEU A 49 19.53 -43.08 -2.55
N ASN A 50 20.30 -43.36 -1.51
CA ASN A 50 20.24 -42.64 -0.23
C ASN A 50 20.64 -41.16 -0.38
N GLN A 51 21.71 -40.88 -1.14
CA GLN A 51 22.17 -39.52 -1.39
C GLN A 51 21.14 -38.71 -2.22
N LEU A 52 20.56 -39.32 -3.27
CA LEU A 52 19.50 -38.71 -4.06
C LEU A 52 18.25 -38.43 -3.21
N GLN A 53 17.83 -39.37 -2.36
CA GLN A 53 16.72 -39.19 -1.44
C GLN A 53 16.96 -38.02 -0.46
N ASN A 54 18.17 -37.91 0.10
CA ASN A 54 18.55 -36.79 0.97
C ASN A 54 18.56 -35.45 0.20
N GLY A 55 18.98 -35.46 -1.07
CA GLY A 55 18.88 -34.32 -1.98
C GLY A 55 17.44 -33.87 -2.19
N VAL A 56 16.53 -34.79 -2.52
CA VAL A 56 15.09 -34.51 -2.65
C VAL A 56 14.50 -33.98 -1.35
N ALA A 57 14.84 -34.56 -0.19
CA ALA A 57 14.38 -34.05 1.11
C ALA A 57 14.90 -32.63 1.41
N ARG A 58 16.06 -32.24 0.89
CA ARG A 58 16.55 -30.85 0.94
C ARG A 58 15.74 -29.95 0.01
N TRP A 59 15.46 -30.41 -1.22
CA TRP A 59 14.61 -29.68 -2.17
C TRP A 59 13.23 -29.39 -1.60
N ILE A 60 12.58 -30.38 -0.95
CA ILE A 60 11.28 -30.19 -0.29
C ILE A 60 11.38 -29.07 0.75
N ARG A 61 12.41 -29.08 1.60
CA ARG A 61 12.60 -28.05 2.63
C ARG A 61 12.82 -26.67 2.04
N GLU A 62 13.63 -26.54 0.99
CA GLU A 62 13.84 -25.25 0.33
C GLU A 62 12.55 -24.73 -0.31
N ILE A 63 11.81 -25.59 -1.03
CA ILE A 63 10.53 -25.20 -1.64
C ILE A 63 9.53 -24.78 -0.56
N GLN A 64 9.46 -25.54 0.55
CA GLN A 64 8.60 -25.21 1.68
C GLN A 64 8.91 -23.84 2.31
N LYS A 65 10.17 -23.38 2.30
CA LYS A 65 10.50 -22.04 2.81
C LYS A 65 9.80 -20.94 2.01
N VAL A 66 9.68 -21.12 0.69
CA VAL A 66 9.00 -20.16 -0.19
C VAL A 66 7.49 -20.36 -0.21
N THR A 67 6.99 -21.59 -0.21
CA THR A 67 5.53 -21.85 -0.24
C THR A 67 4.84 -21.53 1.08
N LYS A 68 5.57 -21.56 2.21
CA LYS A 68 5.09 -21.11 3.53
C LYS A 68 5.46 -19.67 3.83
N LEU A 69 6.10 -18.96 2.90
CA LEU A 69 6.41 -17.55 3.05
C LEU A 69 5.08 -16.79 3.06
N ASP A 70 4.70 -16.26 4.22
CA ASP A 70 3.57 -15.36 4.35
C ASP A 70 4.02 -14.08 5.05
N ARG A 71 3.48 -12.96 4.58
CA ARG A 71 3.75 -11.65 5.12
C ARG A 71 2.56 -11.22 5.95
N ASP A 72 2.83 -10.66 7.14
CA ASP A 72 1.79 -10.04 7.94
C ASP A 72 1.22 -8.81 7.19
N PRO A 73 -0.05 -8.83 6.77
CA PRO A 73 -0.67 -7.73 6.04
C PRO A 73 -0.84 -6.47 6.89
N SER A 74 -0.70 -6.57 8.22
CA SER A 74 -0.85 -5.43 9.13
C SER A 74 0.41 -4.55 9.24
N SER A 75 1.55 -5.06 8.78
CA SER A 75 2.84 -4.39 8.83
C SER A 75 3.24 -3.84 7.46
N GLY A 76 3.89 -2.67 7.43
CA GLY A 76 4.43 -2.03 6.22
C GLY A 76 3.43 -1.28 5.32
N THR A 77 3.85 -0.99 4.08
CA THR A 77 3.07 -0.20 3.10
C THR A 77 2.29 -1.09 2.14
N ALA A 78 1.29 -0.52 1.47
CA ALA A 78 0.53 -1.27 0.46
C ALA A 78 1.41 -1.66 -0.75
N LEU A 79 2.41 -0.83 -1.10
CA LEU A 79 3.39 -1.16 -2.14
C LEU A 79 4.20 -2.42 -1.79
N GLN A 80 4.61 -2.56 -0.52
CA GLN A 80 5.36 -3.73 -0.07
C GLN A 80 4.53 -5.01 -0.19
N GLU A 81 3.24 -4.96 0.19
CA GLU A 81 2.32 -6.09 0.04
C GLU A 81 2.15 -6.49 -1.44
N ILE A 82 1.93 -5.52 -2.33
CA ILE A 82 1.79 -5.77 -3.77
C ILE A 82 3.08 -6.37 -4.34
N SER A 83 4.23 -5.78 -4.00
CA SER A 83 5.54 -6.26 -4.46
C SER A 83 5.84 -7.68 -3.96
N PHE A 84 5.44 -8.01 -2.73
CA PHE A 84 5.58 -9.34 -2.17
C PHE A 84 4.84 -10.37 -3.00
N TRP A 85 3.56 -10.13 -3.32
CA TRP A 85 2.76 -11.07 -4.11
C TRP A 85 3.30 -11.23 -5.54
N LEU A 86 3.72 -10.15 -6.18
CA LEU A 86 4.32 -10.20 -7.53
C LEU A 86 5.69 -10.89 -7.56
N ASN A 87 6.49 -10.70 -6.50
CA ASN A 87 7.77 -11.41 -6.36
C ASN A 87 7.52 -12.89 -6.05
N LEU A 88 6.51 -13.21 -5.23
CA LEU A 88 6.18 -14.58 -4.85
C LEU A 88 5.67 -15.36 -6.06
N GLU A 89 4.86 -14.75 -6.91
CA GLU A 89 4.46 -15.30 -8.21
C GLU A 89 5.67 -15.68 -9.05
N ARG A 90 6.58 -14.73 -9.27
CA ARG A 90 7.81 -14.96 -10.06
C ARG A 90 8.69 -16.04 -9.45
N ALA A 91 8.87 -16.05 -8.13
CA ALA A 91 9.66 -17.05 -7.43
C ALA A 91 9.05 -18.45 -7.55
N LEU A 92 7.73 -18.58 -7.35
CA LEU A 92 7.03 -19.86 -7.47
C LEU A 92 7.04 -20.40 -8.90
N LEU A 93 6.89 -19.54 -9.91
CA LEU A 93 7.03 -19.92 -11.32
C LEU A 93 8.45 -20.40 -11.63
N LYS A 94 9.48 -19.70 -11.16
CA LYS A 94 10.88 -20.13 -11.31
C LYS A 94 11.15 -21.47 -10.61
N ILE A 95 10.52 -21.74 -9.48
CA ILE A 95 10.58 -23.03 -8.78
C ILE A 95 9.86 -24.11 -9.59
N GLN A 96 8.73 -23.79 -10.20
CA GLN A 96 8.00 -24.70 -11.08
C GLN A 96 8.85 -25.08 -12.30
N ASP A 97 9.46 -24.12 -12.98
CA ASP A 97 10.36 -24.36 -14.12
C ASP A 97 11.55 -25.25 -13.71
N LYS A 98 12.14 -24.99 -12.54
CA LYS A 98 13.22 -25.82 -11.99
C LYS A 98 12.75 -27.23 -11.62
N ARG A 99 11.52 -27.38 -11.14
CA ARG A 99 10.92 -28.70 -10.86
C ARG A 99 10.68 -29.50 -12.14
N GLU A 100 10.31 -28.81 -13.22
CA GLU A 100 10.09 -29.39 -14.55
C GLU A 100 11.40 -29.61 -15.33
N SER A 101 12.54 -29.18 -14.78
CA SER A 101 13.85 -29.42 -15.38
C SER A 101 14.14 -30.91 -15.55
N LEU A 102 14.83 -31.24 -16.64
CA LEU A 102 15.21 -32.61 -16.98
C LEU A 102 16.02 -33.28 -15.85
N GLU A 103 16.87 -32.51 -15.17
CA GLU A 103 17.75 -33.00 -14.10
C GLU A 103 16.97 -33.46 -12.87
N VAL A 104 15.97 -32.67 -12.47
CA VAL A 104 15.08 -33.00 -11.34
C VAL A 104 14.15 -34.15 -11.71
N ALA A 105 13.55 -34.11 -12.91
CA ALA A 105 12.69 -35.18 -13.41
C ALA A 105 13.43 -36.53 -13.46
N LEU A 106 14.64 -36.55 -14.03
CA LEU A 106 15.48 -37.74 -14.11
C LEU A 106 15.85 -38.28 -12.72
N THR A 107 16.16 -37.39 -11.76
CA THR A 107 16.46 -37.79 -10.38
C THR A 107 15.27 -38.49 -9.72
N LEU A 108 14.04 -37.99 -9.95
CA LEU A 108 12.82 -38.59 -9.44
C LEU A 108 12.52 -39.94 -10.12
N ASP A 109 12.77 -40.05 -11.43
CA ASP A 109 12.59 -41.30 -12.18
C ASP A 109 13.57 -42.39 -11.73
N VAL A 110 14.84 -42.04 -11.44
CA VAL A 110 15.83 -42.97 -10.87
C VAL A 110 15.39 -43.45 -9.49
N LEU A 111 14.90 -42.56 -8.61
CA LEU A 111 14.36 -42.94 -7.30
C LEU A 111 13.12 -43.85 -7.41
N LYS A 112 12.26 -43.61 -8.40
CA LYS A 112 11.09 -44.45 -8.68
C LYS A 112 11.50 -45.84 -9.15
N HIS A 113 12.50 -45.95 -10.02
CA HIS A 113 13.05 -47.24 -10.48
C HIS A 113 13.74 -48.01 -9.33
N GLY A 114 14.46 -47.31 -8.45
CA GLY A 114 15.06 -47.86 -7.23
C GLY A 114 14.05 -48.21 -6.12
N LYS A 115 12.74 -48.26 -6.41
CA LYS A 115 11.64 -48.57 -5.48
C LYS A 115 11.52 -47.63 -4.27
N ARG A 116 12.05 -46.40 -4.36
CA ARG A 116 12.01 -45.39 -3.28
C ARG A 116 10.86 -44.41 -3.44
N PHE A 117 9.64 -44.95 -3.44
CA PHE A 117 8.42 -44.18 -3.72
C PHE A 117 8.12 -43.08 -2.70
N HIS A 118 8.55 -43.23 -1.44
CA HIS A 118 8.32 -42.20 -0.42
C HIS A 118 8.92 -40.84 -0.79
N ALA A 119 10.14 -40.82 -1.34
CA ALA A 119 10.80 -39.57 -1.73
C ALA A 119 10.07 -38.85 -2.87
N THR A 120 9.58 -39.61 -3.86
CA THR A 120 8.86 -39.06 -5.01
C THR A 120 7.46 -38.60 -4.63
N VAL A 121 6.74 -39.37 -3.82
CA VAL A 121 5.39 -38.99 -3.35
C VAL A 121 5.47 -37.75 -2.46
N SER A 122 6.40 -37.71 -1.50
CA SER A 122 6.59 -36.53 -0.64
C SER A 122 7.01 -35.29 -1.43
N PHE A 123 7.79 -35.42 -2.51
CA PHE A 123 8.13 -34.27 -3.34
C PHE A 123 6.89 -33.68 -4.06
N ASP A 124 5.95 -34.54 -4.46
CA ASP A 124 4.71 -34.11 -5.13
C ASP A 124 3.66 -33.56 -4.16
N THR A 125 3.55 -34.12 -2.95
CA THR A 125 2.54 -33.73 -1.96
C THR A 125 3.02 -32.65 -0.98
N ASP A 126 4.25 -32.79 -0.48
CA ASP A 126 4.70 -32.03 0.71
C ASP A 126 5.33 -30.69 0.35
N THR A 127 5.56 -30.40 -0.93
CA THR A 127 6.11 -29.10 -1.37
C THR A 127 5.11 -27.96 -1.20
N GLY A 128 3.80 -28.24 -1.26
CA GLY A 128 2.75 -27.21 -1.20
C GLY A 128 2.73 -26.27 -2.41
N LEU A 129 3.56 -26.52 -3.42
CA LEU A 129 3.77 -25.64 -4.58
C LEU A 129 2.49 -25.41 -5.38
N LYS A 130 1.71 -26.47 -5.63
CA LYS A 130 0.43 -26.38 -6.36
C LYS A 130 -0.58 -25.48 -5.64
N GLN A 131 -0.66 -25.59 -4.31
CA GLN A 131 -1.57 -24.76 -3.51
C GLN A 131 -1.11 -23.30 -3.50
N ALA A 132 0.20 -23.06 -3.31
CA ALA A 132 0.78 -21.72 -3.34
C ALA A 132 0.62 -21.04 -4.71
N LEU A 133 0.83 -21.77 -5.81
CA LEU A 133 0.59 -21.24 -7.16
C LEU A 133 -0.89 -20.93 -7.39
N ALA A 134 -1.80 -21.80 -6.93
CA ALA A 134 -3.24 -21.54 -7.05
C ALA A 134 -3.67 -20.30 -6.26
N THR A 135 -3.16 -20.10 -5.03
CA THR A 135 -3.49 -18.92 -4.23
C THR A 135 -2.91 -17.65 -4.84
N VAL A 136 -1.68 -17.68 -5.32
CA VAL A 136 -1.05 -16.52 -5.97
C VAL A 136 -1.77 -16.17 -7.28
N ASN A 137 -2.11 -17.16 -8.11
CA ASN A 137 -2.90 -16.94 -9.32
C ASN A 137 -4.30 -16.40 -9.01
N ASP A 138 -4.94 -16.87 -7.92
CA ASP A 138 -6.22 -16.32 -7.45
C ASP A 138 -6.08 -14.83 -7.02
N TYR A 139 -4.92 -14.39 -6.53
CA TYR A 139 -4.67 -13.01 -6.08
C TYR A 139 -4.05 -12.12 -7.16
N ALA A 140 -3.43 -12.69 -8.19
CA ALA A 140 -2.73 -11.98 -9.25
C ALA A 140 -3.59 -10.89 -9.94
N PRO A 141 -4.89 -11.11 -10.26
CA PRO A 141 -5.72 -10.05 -10.85
C PRO A 141 -5.87 -8.80 -9.98
N LEU A 142 -5.75 -8.96 -8.66
CA LEU A 142 -5.82 -7.87 -7.67
C LEU A 142 -4.45 -7.24 -7.42
N MET A 143 -3.36 -7.99 -7.51
CA MET A 143 -2.01 -7.46 -7.22
C MET A 143 -1.32 -6.90 -8.47
N LYS A 144 -1.67 -7.39 -9.65
CA LYS A 144 -1.12 -6.93 -10.93
C LYS A 144 -1.72 -5.59 -11.37
N ASP A 145 -0.86 -4.73 -11.91
CA ASP A 145 -1.20 -3.41 -12.43
C ASP A 145 -1.97 -2.54 -11.42
N PHE A 146 -1.60 -2.64 -10.14
CA PHE A 146 -2.25 -1.88 -9.07
C PHE A 146 -1.84 -0.39 -9.14
N PRO A 147 -2.78 0.56 -9.25
CA PRO A 147 -2.49 1.98 -9.52
C PRO A 147 -2.08 2.75 -8.25
N LEU A 148 -1.11 2.24 -7.48
CA LEU A 148 -0.62 2.90 -6.27
C LEU A 148 0.46 3.95 -6.59
N ASN A 149 1.19 3.76 -7.68
CA ASN A 149 2.23 4.70 -8.12
C ASN A 149 1.65 6.08 -8.43
N ASP A 150 0.42 6.14 -8.95
CA ASP A 150 -0.27 7.40 -9.24
C ASP A 150 -0.50 8.22 -7.96
N LEU A 151 -0.80 7.55 -6.84
CA LEU A 151 -0.93 8.19 -5.53
C LEU A 151 0.43 8.66 -5.00
N LEU A 152 1.47 7.82 -5.12
CA LEU A 152 2.80 8.14 -4.59
C LEU A 152 3.54 9.23 -5.38
N ALA A 153 3.25 9.36 -6.67
CA ALA A 153 3.82 10.35 -7.57
C ALA A 153 3.00 11.65 -7.65
N ALA A 154 1.79 11.68 -7.08
CA ALA A 154 0.93 12.86 -7.13
C ALA A 154 1.53 14.05 -6.36
N THR A 155 1.68 15.17 -7.05
CA THR A 155 2.11 16.47 -6.49
C THR A 155 0.95 17.43 -6.25
N GLU A 156 -0.24 17.08 -6.72
CA GLU A 156 -1.45 17.91 -6.71
C GLU A 156 -2.60 17.15 -6.04
N LEU A 157 -3.44 17.88 -5.30
CA LEU A 157 -4.60 17.30 -4.60
C LEU A 157 -5.61 16.66 -5.56
N GLU A 158 -5.77 17.23 -6.75
CA GLU A 158 -6.65 16.66 -7.77
C GLU A 158 -6.14 15.31 -8.30
N LYS A 159 -4.82 15.18 -8.50
CA LYS A 159 -4.21 13.89 -8.87
C LYS A 159 -4.33 12.86 -7.75
N ILE A 160 -4.20 13.29 -6.49
CA ILE A 160 -4.47 12.41 -5.32
C ILE A 160 -5.91 11.91 -5.36
N ARG A 161 -6.89 12.78 -5.62
CA ARG A 161 -8.31 12.41 -5.75
C ARG A 161 -8.52 11.37 -6.84
N SER A 162 -8.00 11.61 -8.04
CA SER A 162 -8.10 10.68 -9.17
C SER A 162 -7.40 9.34 -8.90
N ALA A 163 -6.24 9.36 -8.25
CA ALA A 163 -5.52 8.15 -7.87
C ALA A 163 -6.32 7.32 -6.84
N VAL A 164 -6.93 7.96 -5.84
CA VAL A 164 -7.82 7.29 -4.87
C VAL A 164 -8.98 6.59 -5.59
N GLN A 165 -9.63 7.27 -6.53
CA GLN A 165 -10.72 6.67 -7.32
C GLN A 165 -10.22 5.49 -8.17
N ALA A 166 -9.06 5.61 -8.82
CA ALA A 166 -8.45 4.54 -9.60
C ALA A 166 -8.13 3.31 -8.73
N ILE A 167 -7.57 3.53 -7.54
CA ILE A 167 -7.27 2.48 -6.56
C ILE A 167 -8.55 1.76 -6.14
N PHE A 168 -9.61 2.47 -5.74
CA PHE A 168 -10.86 1.84 -5.32
C PHE A 168 -11.57 1.11 -6.46
N ASN A 169 -11.51 1.64 -7.69
CA ASN A 169 -12.03 0.94 -8.87
C ASN A 169 -11.27 -0.36 -9.13
N HIS A 170 -9.94 -0.38 -8.97
CA HIS A 170 -9.14 -1.60 -9.08
C HIS A 170 -9.48 -2.60 -7.95
N LEU A 171 -9.66 -2.14 -6.71
CA LEU A 171 -10.04 -2.98 -5.57
C LEU A 171 -11.38 -3.71 -5.77
N ARG A 172 -12.26 -3.26 -6.68
CA ARG A 172 -13.51 -3.99 -7.00
C ARG A 172 -13.26 -5.37 -7.60
N LYS A 173 -12.06 -5.63 -8.17
CA LYS A 173 -11.61 -6.94 -8.63
C LYS A 173 -11.54 -7.98 -7.50
N ILE A 174 -11.61 -7.56 -6.24
CA ILE A 174 -11.68 -8.49 -5.11
C ILE A 174 -12.86 -9.47 -5.21
N ARG A 175 -13.95 -9.12 -5.93
CA ARG A 175 -15.09 -10.00 -6.18
C ARG A 175 -14.73 -11.28 -6.94
N SER A 176 -13.79 -11.21 -7.89
CA SER A 176 -13.36 -12.36 -8.69
C SER A 176 -12.20 -13.12 -8.07
N THR A 177 -11.56 -12.55 -7.04
CA THR A 177 -10.44 -13.19 -6.33
C THR A 177 -10.89 -13.83 -5.03
N LYS A 178 -10.15 -14.82 -4.53
CA LYS A 178 -10.38 -15.40 -3.18
C LYS A 178 -9.64 -14.64 -2.07
N TYR A 179 -9.29 -13.38 -2.30
CA TYR A 179 -8.48 -12.60 -1.35
C TYR A 179 -9.19 -12.47 0.02
N PRO A 180 -8.51 -12.75 1.14
CA PRO A 180 -9.13 -12.71 2.45
C PRO A 180 -9.54 -11.28 2.81
N ILE A 181 -10.78 -11.12 3.27
CA ILE A 181 -11.35 -9.80 3.58
C ILE A 181 -10.55 -9.09 4.68
N GLN A 182 -10.04 -9.82 5.68
CA GLN A 182 -9.19 -9.23 6.72
C GLN A 182 -7.92 -8.61 6.11
N ARG A 183 -7.25 -9.31 5.18
CA ARG A 183 -6.08 -8.75 4.46
C ARG A 183 -6.47 -7.54 3.61
N ALA A 184 -7.65 -7.56 2.99
CA ALA A 184 -8.16 -6.43 2.22
C ALA A 184 -8.38 -5.19 3.08
N LEU A 185 -8.98 -5.35 4.27
CA LEU A 185 -9.16 -4.26 5.23
C LEU A 185 -7.82 -3.69 5.69
N ARG A 186 -6.80 -4.53 5.90
CA ARG A 186 -5.44 -4.07 6.23
C ARG A 186 -4.77 -3.35 5.06
N LEU A 187 -4.95 -3.83 3.83
CA LEU A 187 -4.45 -3.14 2.64
C LEU A 187 -5.06 -1.74 2.51
N VAL A 188 -6.37 -1.60 2.76
CA VAL A 188 -7.04 -0.29 2.79
C VAL A 188 -6.50 0.61 3.90
N GLU A 189 -6.21 0.05 5.08
CA GLU A 189 -5.56 0.79 6.17
C GLU A 189 -4.16 1.30 5.76
N ALA A 190 -3.38 0.48 5.06
CA ALA A 190 -2.07 0.86 4.53
C ALA A 190 -2.19 1.96 3.46
N ILE A 191 -3.14 1.83 2.51
CA ILE A 191 -3.42 2.87 1.51
C ILE A 191 -3.83 4.17 2.21
N SER A 192 -4.61 4.11 3.29
CA SER A 192 -4.95 5.31 4.08
C SER A 192 -3.73 5.96 4.73
N ARG A 193 -2.71 5.20 5.13
CA ARG A 193 -1.45 5.75 5.68
C ARG A 193 -0.62 6.42 4.57
N ASP A 194 -0.58 5.79 3.39
CA ASP A 194 0.09 6.33 2.21
C ASP A 194 -0.60 7.63 1.76
N LEU A 195 -1.93 7.66 1.72
CA LEU A 195 -2.73 8.86 1.43
C LEU A 195 -2.42 10.00 2.41
N SER A 196 -2.44 9.71 3.72
CA SER A 196 -2.14 10.71 4.75
C SER A 196 -0.72 11.29 4.58
N SER A 197 0.25 10.43 4.25
CA SER A 197 1.63 10.85 4.02
C SER A 197 1.76 11.73 2.77
N GLN A 198 1.05 11.39 1.69
CA GLN A 198 1.07 12.19 0.46
C GLN A 198 0.35 13.53 0.63
N ILE A 199 -0.79 13.56 1.32
CA ILE A 199 -1.47 14.83 1.65
C ILE A 199 -0.53 15.72 2.48
N LEU A 200 0.12 15.17 3.52
CA LEU A 200 1.08 15.93 4.32
C LEU A 200 2.26 16.44 3.47
N LYS A 201 2.78 15.63 2.54
CA LYS A 201 3.86 16.03 1.64
C LYS A 201 3.45 17.19 0.71
N VAL A 202 2.26 17.11 0.10
CA VAL A 202 1.74 18.17 -0.77
C VAL A 202 1.47 19.45 0.04
N LEU A 203 0.88 19.32 1.23
CA LEU A 203 0.56 20.47 2.09
C LEU A 203 1.80 21.11 2.74
N GLY A 204 2.83 20.32 3.08
CA GLY A 204 4.06 20.80 3.69
C GLY A 204 4.79 21.84 2.82
N THR A 205 4.65 21.74 1.49
CA THR A 205 5.21 22.73 0.57
C THR A 205 4.45 24.06 0.55
N ARG A 206 3.19 24.08 0.98
CA ARG A 206 2.28 25.24 0.83
C ARG A 206 2.23 26.18 2.03
N ARG A 207 2.98 25.88 3.10
CA ARG A 207 3.04 26.68 4.35
C ARG A 207 1.69 27.29 4.71
N LEU A 208 0.70 26.44 4.96
CA LEU A 208 -0.73 26.79 5.04
C LEU A 208 -1.10 27.89 6.04
N MET A 209 -0.20 28.26 6.95
CA MET A 209 -0.37 29.33 7.93
C MET A 209 0.11 30.71 7.43
N HIS A 210 0.94 30.75 6.39
CA HIS A 210 1.55 31.98 5.86
C HIS A 210 0.82 32.54 4.61
N ILE A 211 0.03 31.70 3.93
CA ILE A 211 -0.72 32.09 2.73
C ILE A 211 -1.95 32.96 3.05
N ALA A 212 -2.47 33.67 2.05
CA ALA A 212 -3.71 34.43 2.17
C ALA A 212 -4.91 33.52 2.46
N PHE A 213 -5.95 34.05 3.12
CA PHE A 213 -7.12 33.27 3.52
C PHE A 213 -7.86 32.65 2.32
N ASP A 214 -8.00 33.39 1.20
CA ASP A 214 -8.69 32.89 0.00
C ASP A 214 -7.97 31.70 -0.64
N GLU A 215 -6.65 31.72 -0.67
CA GLU A 215 -5.84 30.60 -1.17
C GLU A 215 -5.91 29.42 -0.20
N PHE A 216 -5.84 29.69 1.11
CA PHE A 216 -6.05 28.68 2.13
C PHE A 216 -7.41 27.99 1.98
N GLU A 217 -8.50 28.73 1.79
CA GLU A 217 -9.82 28.14 1.66
C GLU A 217 -9.94 27.27 0.41
N LYS A 218 -9.36 27.70 -0.73
CA LYS A 218 -9.30 26.89 -1.95
C LYS A 218 -8.55 25.56 -1.72
N VAL A 219 -7.37 25.61 -1.10
CA VAL A 219 -6.57 24.40 -0.81
C VAL A 219 -7.29 23.49 0.17
N MET A 220 -7.88 24.04 1.23
CA MET A 220 -8.64 23.25 2.19
C MET A 220 -9.85 22.61 1.54
N SER A 221 -10.58 23.32 0.69
CA SER A 221 -11.72 22.75 -0.05
C SER A 221 -11.28 21.55 -0.89
N GLN A 222 -10.19 21.69 -1.66
CA GLN A 222 -9.64 20.58 -2.46
C GLN A 222 -9.22 19.39 -1.59
N CYS A 223 -8.63 19.62 -0.42
CA CYS A 223 -8.28 18.54 0.52
C CYS A 223 -9.53 17.85 1.08
N PHE A 224 -10.57 18.60 1.44
CA PHE A 224 -11.83 18.01 1.90
C PHE A 224 -12.53 17.22 0.81
N ASP A 225 -12.47 17.67 -0.45
CA ASP A 225 -12.99 16.92 -1.59
C ASP A 225 -12.29 15.55 -1.71
N VAL A 226 -10.96 15.48 -1.49
CA VAL A 226 -10.24 14.21 -1.43
C VAL A 226 -10.79 13.31 -0.31
N PHE A 227 -11.00 13.83 0.90
CA PHE A 227 -11.56 13.04 2.01
C PHE A 227 -12.99 12.55 1.72
N VAL A 228 -13.84 13.40 1.16
CA VAL A 228 -15.22 13.02 0.77
C VAL A 228 -15.17 11.90 -0.28
N THR A 229 -14.36 12.05 -1.33
CA THR A 229 -14.23 10.99 -2.35
C THR A 229 -13.68 9.68 -1.79
N TRP A 230 -12.78 9.75 -0.80
CA TRP A 230 -12.32 8.56 -0.09
C TRP A 230 -13.47 7.89 0.66
N ASP A 231 -14.24 8.63 1.46
CA ASP A 231 -15.34 8.09 2.25
C ASP A 231 -16.43 7.47 1.35
N ASP A 232 -16.80 8.13 0.25
CA ASP A 232 -17.78 7.63 -0.72
C ASP A 232 -17.32 6.31 -1.38
N GLU A 233 -16.08 6.24 -1.87
CA GLU A 233 -15.57 5.02 -2.50
C GLU A 233 -15.31 3.91 -1.47
N TYR A 234 -14.91 4.27 -0.25
CA TYR A 234 -14.75 3.32 0.84
C TYR A 234 -16.09 2.72 1.27
N GLU A 235 -17.17 3.51 1.32
CA GLU A 235 -18.52 3.01 1.61
C GLU A 235 -18.99 2.02 0.52
N LYS A 236 -18.76 2.33 -0.75
CA LYS A 236 -19.02 1.40 -1.87
C LYS A 236 -18.22 0.10 -1.73
N LEU A 237 -16.95 0.19 -1.35
CA LEU A 237 -16.10 -0.98 -1.08
C LEU A 237 -16.63 -1.80 0.11
N GLN A 238 -17.06 -1.16 1.19
CA GLN A 238 -17.67 -1.85 2.33
C GLN A 238 -18.95 -2.60 1.93
N GLY A 239 -19.81 -1.97 1.12
CA GLY A 239 -20.99 -2.63 0.55
C GLY A 239 -20.63 -3.89 -0.21
N LEU A 240 -19.65 -3.79 -1.12
CA LEU A 240 -19.12 -4.92 -1.89
C LEU A 240 -18.57 -6.03 -0.98
N LEU A 241 -17.77 -5.68 0.03
CA LEU A 241 -17.23 -6.65 0.98
C LEU A 241 -18.34 -7.34 1.78
N ARG A 242 -19.39 -6.61 2.21
CA ARG A 242 -20.55 -7.21 2.88
C ARG A 242 -21.28 -8.20 1.98
N ASP A 243 -21.42 -7.91 0.70
CA ASP A 243 -22.05 -8.82 -0.26
C ASP A 243 -21.22 -10.09 -0.46
N ILE A 244 -19.89 -9.99 -0.48
CA ILE A 244 -19.00 -11.16 -0.51
C ILE A 244 -19.19 -12.03 0.75
N VAL A 245 -19.26 -11.40 1.94
CA VAL A 245 -19.50 -12.13 3.21
C VAL A 245 -20.86 -12.83 3.18
N LYS A 246 -21.91 -12.15 2.72
CA LYS A 246 -23.26 -12.72 2.61
C LYS A 246 -23.29 -13.94 1.68
N LYS A 247 -22.58 -13.90 0.55
CA LYS A 247 -22.50 -15.01 -0.41
C LYS A 247 -21.68 -16.20 0.12
N LYS A 248 -20.69 -15.98 0.99
CA LYS A 248 -19.85 -17.03 1.59
C LYS A 248 -20.44 -17.65 2.88
N ARG A 249 -21.70 -17.40 3.20
CA ARG A 249 -22.31 -17.74 4.49
C ARG A 249 -22.61 -19.24 4.63
N ASP A 250 -21.55 -20.03 4.86
CA ASP A 250 -21.56 -21.37 5.48
C ASP A 250 -20.83 -21.40 6.85
N GLY A 251 -20.23 -20.29 7.29
CA GLY A 251 -19.54 -20.24 8.58
C GLY A 251 -19.87 -18.98 9.36
N GLN A 252 -20.34 -19.13 10.59
CA GLN A 252 -20.50 -18.04 11.56
C GLN A 252 -19.15 -17.34 11.79
N LEU A 253 -18.90 -16.22 11.12
CA LEU A 253 -17.89 -15.26 11.55
C LEU A 253 -18.57 -13.97 11.96
N LYS A 254 -18.50 -13.66 13.26
CA LYS A 254 -18.61 -12.29 13.76
C LYS A 254 -17.41 -11.51 13.22
N MET A 255 -17.54 -11.02 11.99
CA MET A 255 -16.48 -10.26 11.35
C MET A 255 -16.38 -8.89 12.01
N VAL A 256 -15.24 -8.62 12.64
CA VAL A 256 -14.98 -7.36 13.32
C VAL A 256 -14.44 -6.37 12.29
N TRP A 257 -15.29 -5.42 11.89
CA TRP A 257 -14.94 -4.31 10.99
C TRP A 257 -14.15 -3.23 11.75
N ARG A 258 -13.01 -3.58 12.36
CA ARG A 258 -12.14 -2.61 13.04
C ARG A 258 -11.11 -2.08 12.03
N VAL A 259 -11.54 -1.16 11.18
CA VAL A 259 -10.64 -0.32 10.38
C VAL A 259 -10.77 1.10 10.88
N SER A 260 -9.69 1.63 11.45
CA SER A 260 -9.55 3.05 11.75
C SER A 260 -8.58 3.64 10.76
N PRO A 261 -9.06 4.35 9.72
CA PRO A 261 -8.17 4.93 8.72
C PRO A 261 -7.27 5.99 9.35
N ALA A 262 -5.98 5.94 9.05
CA ALA A 262 -5.00 6.89 9.60
C ALA A 262 -5.31 8.34 9.20
N HIS A 263 -5.88 8.56 8.01
CA HIS A 263 -6.18 9.89 7.49
C HIS A 263 -7.29 10.61 8.29
N LYS A 264 -8.12 9.91 9.06
CA LYS A 264 -9.17 10.56 9.88
C LYS A 264 -8.59 11.49 10.95
N LYS A 265 -7.45 11.12 11.54
CA LYS A 265 -6.75 12.00 12.49
C LYS A 265 -6.26 13.28 11.79
N LEU A 266 -5.75 13.15 10.57
CA LEU A 266 -5.34 14.28 9.75
C LEU A 266 -6.54 15.17 9.39
N GLN A 267 -7.66 14.57 8.98
CA GLN A 267 -8.90 15.28 8.68
C GLN A 267 -9.40 16.11 9.87
N THR A 268 -9.41 15.55 11.09
CA THR A 268 -9.79 16.31 12.30
C THR A 268 -8.85 17.49 12.56
N ARG A 269 -7.53 17.30 12.45
CA ARG A 269 -6.54 18.39 12.58
C ARG A 269 -6.76 19.48 11.53
N MET A 270 -7.03 19.08 10.29
CA MET A 270 -7.31 20.01 9.19
C MET A 270 -8.61 20.79 9.41
N GLU A 271 -9.63 20.17 9.97
CA GLU A 271 -10.88 20.85 10.30
C GLU A 271 -10.70 21.87 11.42
N GLN A 272 -9.91 21.55 12.44
CA GLN A 272 -9.53 22.49 13.50
C GLN A 272 -8.81 23.70 12.90
N MET A 273 -7.82 23.47 12.03
CA MET A 273 -7.11 24.55 11.34
C MET A 273 -8.03 25.41 10.47
N ARG A 274 -9.00 24.80 9.76
CA ARG A 274 -10.00 25.54 8.97
C ARG A 274 -10.88 26.43 9.87
N LYS A 275 -11.34 25.91 11.00
CA LYS A 275 -12.15 26.67 11.98
C LYS A 275 -11.33 27.82 12.56
N PHE A 276 -10.08 27.57 12.94
CA PHE A 276 -9.17 28.59 13.45
C PHE A 276 -8.95 29.73 12.46
N ARG A 277 -8.56 29.44 11.21
CA ARG A 277 -8.38 30.45 10.16
C ARG A 277 -9.66 31.24 9.86
N ARG A 278 -10.83 30.58 9.85
CA ARG A 278 -12.13 31.25 9.67
C ARG A 278 -12.47 32.19 10.81
N GLN A 279 -12.24 31.76 12.06
CA GLN A 279 -12.46 32.60 13.24
C GLN A 279 -11.52 33.79 13.24
N HIS A 280 -10.25 33.60 12.88
CA HIS A 280 -9.29 34.70 12.73
C HIS A 280 -9.73 35.71 11.67
N GLU A 281 -10.17 35.27 10.49
CA GLU A 281 -10.63 36.17 9.43
C GLU A 281 -11.94 36.89 9.81
N GLN A 282 -12.86 36.19 10.49
CA GLN A 282 -14.07 36.81 11.03
C GLN A 282 -13.73 37.88 12.06
N LEU A 283 -12.81 37.59 12.98
CA LEU A 283 -12.36 38.54 13.99
C LEU A 283 -11.68 39.76 13.36
N ARG A 284 -10.79 39.55 12.38
CA ARG A 284 -10.20 40.64 11.58
C ARG A 284 -11.27 41.48 10.87
N THR A 285 -12.27 40.86 10.26
CA THR A 285 -13.35 41.55 9.56
C THR A 285 -14.23 42.36 10.51
N VAL A 286 -14.56 41.80 11.68
CA VAL A 286 -15.33 42.48 12.73
C VAL A 286 -14.55 43.67 13.26
N ILE A 287 -13.26 43.50 13.56
CA ILE A 287 -12.37 44.60 13.97
C ILE A 287 -12.39 45.68 12.89
N VAL A 288 -12.03 45.39 11.64
CA VAL A 288 -12.03 46.40 10.55
C VAL A 288 -13.40 47.07 10.36
N ARG A 289 -14.51 46.36 10.55
CA ARG A 289 -15.86 46.93 10.43
C ARG A 289 -16.24 47.84 11.59
N VAL A 290 -15.85 47.49 12.81
CA VAL A 290 -16.08 48.29 14.03
C VAL A 290 -15.17 49.52 14.04
N LEU A 291 -13.95 49.37 13.51
CA LEU A 291 -12.94 50.41 13.33
C LEU A 291 -13.19 51.37 12.16
N ARG A 292 -14.15 51.08 11.27
CA ARG A 292 -14.52 52.05 10.23
C ARG A 292 -15.28 53.18 10.93
N PRO A 293 -14.76 54.42 10.95
CA PRO A 293 -15.51 55.51 11.53
C PRO A 293 -16.81 55.62 10.76
N THR A 294 -17.92 55.52 11.48
CA THR A 294 -19.23 55.89 10.94
C THR A 294 -19.07 57.34 10.50
N VAL A 295 -18.91 57.60 9.20
CA VAL A 295 -18.96 58.97 8.69
C VAL A 295 -20.39 59.41 8.88
N VAL A 296 -20.69 59.92 10.08
CA VAL A 296 -21.91 60.63 10.36
C VAL A 296 -21.82 61.87 9.50
N LYS A 297 -22.53 61.88 8.37
CA LYS A 297 -22.80 63.11 7.63
C LYS A 297 -23.69 63.98 8.52
N THR A 298 -23.09 64.73 9.43
CA THR A 298 -23.72 65.91 10.01
C THR A 298 -23.86 66.93 8.89
N THR A 299 -25.06 67.03 8.32
CA THR A 299 -25.45 68.18 7.52
C THR A 299 -25.56 69.39 8.44
N THR A 300 -24.48 70.16 8.59
CA THR A 300 -24.53 71.55 9.03
C THR A 300 -24.37 72.46 7.80
N PRO A 301 -25.30 73.39 7.53
CA PRO A 301 -25.11 74.37 6.48
C PRO A 301 -24.16 75.47 6.96
N ALA A 302 -23.22 75.84 6.09
CA ALA A 302 -22.48 77.10 6.02
C ALA A 302 -21.84 77.64 7.32
N ASP A 303 -20.51 77.63 7.41
CA ASP A 303 -19.70 78.76 6.93
C ASP A 303 -18.23 78.34 6.84
N GLY A 304 -17.45 79.05 6.03
CA GLY A 304 -16.13 78.63 5.58
C GLY A 304 -15.09 78.42 6.69
N ASP A 305 -14.48 77.25 6.71
CA ASP A 305 -13.02 77.11 6.84
C ASP A 305 -12.62 75.70 6.37
N THR A 306 -11.52 75.60 5.61
CA THR A 306 -10.98 74.32 5.13
C THR A 306 -10.40 73.54 6.31
N ALA A 307 -11.23 72.75 6.98
CA ALA A 307 -10.79 71.77 7.96
C ALA A 307 -10.29 70.51 7.23
N ASP A 308 -8.98 70.27 7.32
CA ASP A 308 -8.33 69.01 6.96
C ASP A 308 -9.02 67.86 7.73
N LEU A 309 -9.84 67.08 7.03
CA LEU A 309 -10.46 65.87 7.56
C LEU A 309 -9.41 64.74 7.59
N LYS A 310 -8.56 64.73 8.60
CA LYS A 310 -7.82 63.52 8.98
C LYS A 310 -8.79 62.54 9.65
N PRO A 311 -8.91 61.30 9.17
CA PRO A 311 -9.59 60.27 9.94
C PRO A 311 -8.68 59.93 11.13
N GLU A 312 -8.97 60.47 12.31
CA GLU A 312 -8.38 59.99 13.56
C GLU A 312 -8.99 58.62 13.88
N MET A 313 -8.19 57.56 13.70
CA MET A 313 -8.45 56.26 14.31
C MET A 313 -8.17 56.37 15.81
N ASP A 314 -9.07 55.90 16.66
CA ASP A 314 -8.88 55.88 18.11
C ASP A 314 -7.65 55.03 18.51
N ALA A 315 -6.94 55.39 19.57
CA ALA A 315 -5.76 54.65 20.03
C ALA A 315 -6.10 53.24 20.54
N ALA A 316 -7.31 53.03 21.06
CA ALA A 316 -7.82 51.72 21.46
C ALA A 316 -8.08 50.79 20.25
N ASP A 317 -8.39 51.41 19.13
CA ASP A 317 -8.76 50.81 17.87
C ASP A 317 -7.52 50.29 17.09
N LEU A 318 -6.38 50.97 17.24
CA LEU A 318 -5.05 50.49 16.83
C LEU A 318 -4.55 49.33 17.71
N ASN A 319 -4.83 49.38 19.01
CA ASN A 319 -4.37 48.38 19.99
C ASN A 319 -4.99 46.98 19.74
N ALA A 320 -6.26 46.91 19.33
CA ALA A 320 -6.91 45.64 19.01
C ALA A 320 -6.32 44.95 17.75
N ILE A 321 -5.86 45.72 16.76
CA ILE A 321 -5.15 45.18 15.59
C ILE A 321 -3.73 44.75 15.99
N GLU A 322 -3.06 45.53 16.83
CA GLU A 322 -1.72 45.24 17.36
C GLU A 322 -1.69 44.04 18.31
N GLU A 323 -2.80 43.61 18.91
CA GLU A 323 -2.84 42.41 19.77
C GLU A 323 -3.13 41.12 18.98
N VAL A 324 -4.01 41.20 17.96
CA VAL A 324 -4.47 40.03 17.19
C VAL A 324 -3.39 39.53 16.22
N ASN A 325 -2.67 40.44 15.55
CA ASN A 325 -1.62 40.06 14.61
C ASN A 325 -0.46 39.30 15.27
N PRO A 326 0.15 39.76 16.39
CA PRO A 326 1.21 38.99 17.05
C PRO A 326 0.70 37.73 17.73
N ALA A 327 -0.54 37.69 18.24
CA ALA A 327 -1.14 36.44 18.71
C ALA A 327 -1.26 35.41 17.58
N TYR A 328 -1.62 35.86 16.38
CA TYR A 328 -1.68 35.02 15.20
C TYR A 328 -0.28 34.61 14.69
N GLU A 329 0.71 35.50 14.69
CA GLU A 329 2.11 35.17 14.35
C GLU A 329 2.72 34.16 15.33
N ASN A 330 2.47 34.30 16.64
CA ASN A 330 2.90 33.32 17.63
C ASN A 330 2.28 31.94 17.38
N VAL A 331 0.98 31.87 17.06
CA VAL A 331 0.31 30.60 16.73
C VAL A 331 0.80 30.03 15.39
N LYS A 332 1.13 30.88 14.41
CA LYS A 332 1.73 30.44 13.14
C LYS A 332 3.07 29.74 13.36
N GLU A 333 3.91 30.22 14.26
CA GLU A 333 5.22 29.62 14.53
C GLU A 333 5.15 28.33 15.36
N VAL A 334 4.17 28.20 16.26
CA VAL A 334 4.02 27.00 17.11
C VAL A 334 3.39 25.80 16.37
N ASP A 335 2.57 26.03 15.34
CA ASP A 335 1.83 24.96 14.63
C ASP A 335 2.49 24.46 13.33
N CYS A 336 3.74 24.89 13.06
CA CYS A 336 4.57 24.49 11.90
C CYS A 336 5.17 23.09 12.03
#